data_AF-A0A924XE95-F1
#
_entry.id   AF-A0A924XE95-F1
#
_cell.length_a   1.000
_cell.length_b   1.000
_cell.length_c   1.000
_cell.angle_alpha   90.00
_cell.angle_beta   90.00
_cell.angle_gamma   90.00
#
_symmetry.space_group_name_H-M   'P 1'
#
loop_
_entity.id
_entity.type
_entity.pdbx_description
1 polymer ?
#
loop_
_entity_poly.entity_id
_entity_poly.type
_entity_poly.pdbx_seq_one_letter_code
_entity_poly.pdbx_strand_id
1 'polypeptide(L)'
;MSQLDKTTKAAFLAYLAQWEKHMDSTSHMSFPSARVNCDAFDKLTAMGDTIVPLIFEKYVDIETPWAAVLAKIKPGHGGGDGLLGDPSVARDQWFAWAKKEGIVR
;
A
#
# COMPACT_ATOMS: atom_id res chain seq x y z
N MET A 1 19.01 -4.33 8.91
CA MET A 1 17.97 -4.86 8.01
C MET A 1 17.03 -5.67 8.89
N SER A 2 15.85 -5.14 9.18
CA SER A 2 14.88 -5.78 10.07
C SER A 2 14.50 -7.13 9.47
N GLN A 3 14.75 -8.21 10.20
CA GLN A 3 14.48 -9.57 9.78
C GLN A 3 12.98 -9.82 9.91
N LEU A 4 12.21 -9.23 8.98
CA LEU A 4 10.78 -9.48 8.84
C LEU A 4 10.55 -10.98 8.82
N ASP A 5 9.74 -11.48 9.76
CA ASP A 5 9.54 -12.90 9.90
C ASP A 5 8.82 -13.45 8.66
N LYS A 6 9.14 -14.69 8.28
CA LYS A 6 8.61 -15.34 7.07
C LYS A 6 7.07 -15.39 7.07
N THR A 7 6.46 -15.45 8.25
CA THR A 7 5.01 -15.52 8.44
C THR A 7 4.35 -14.18 8.11
N THR A 8 4.93 -13.06 8.54
CA THR A 8 4.48 -11.71 8.20
C THR A 8 4.56 -11.47 6.70
N LYS A 9 5.66 -11.86 6.04
CA LYS A 9 5.77 -11.74 4.58
C LYS A 9 4.74 -12.61 3.85
N ALA A 10 4.50 -13.84 4.30
CA ALA A 10 3.48 -14.72 3.72
C ALA A 10 2.06 -14.16 3.90
N ALA A 11 1.72 -13.68 5.10
CA ALA A 11 0.42 -13.06 5.38
C ALA A 11 0.21 -11.80 4.53
N PHE A 12 1.23 -10.93 4.43
CA PHE A 12 1.20 -9.76 3.56
C PHE A 12 0.88 -10.13 2.11
N LEU A 13 1.59 -11.11 1.54
CA LEU A 13 1.37 -11.55 0.15
C LEU A 13 -0.02 -12.16 -0.05
N ALA A 14 -0.55 -12.87 0.94
CA ALA A 14 -1.89 -13.47 0.87
C ALA A 14 -3.00 -12.42 0.89
N TYR A 15 -2.90 -11.41 1.75
CA TYR A 15 -3.86 -10.31 1.78
C TYR A 15 -3.71 -9.38 0.57
N LEU A 16 -2.49 -9.18 0.09
CA LEU A 16 -2.23 -8.45 -1.14
C LEU A 16 -2.97 -9.08 -2.32
N ALA A 17 -2.81 -10.38 -2.56
CA ALA A 17 -3.46 -11.06 -3.67
C ALA A 17 -5.00 -10.98 -3.59
N GLN A 18 -5.57 -11.01 -2.38
CA GLN A 18 -7.01 -10.83 -2.17
C GLN A 18 -7.45 -9.40 -2.49
N TRP A 19 -6.67 -8.42 -2.08
CA TRP A 19 -6.96 -7.01 -2.36
C TRP A 19 -6.85 -6.70 -3.85
N GLU A 20 -5.82 -7.19 -4.54
CA GLU A 20 -5.66 -7.07 -6.00
C GLU A 20 -6.87 -7.63 -6.75
N LYS A 21 -7.32 -8.84 -6.37
CA LYS A 21 -8.54 -9.43 -6.92
C LYS A 21 -9.78 -8.57 -6.68
N HIS A 22 -9.90 -7.97 -5.49
CA HIS A 22 -11.00 -7.05 -5.18
C HIS A 22 -10.94 -5.78 -6.04
N MET A 23 -9.75 -5.20 -6.22
CA MET A 23 -9.54 -4.03 -7.06
C MET A 23 -9.88 -4.30 -8.52
N ASP A 24 -9.50 -5.46 -9.07
CA ASP A 24 -9.88 -5.88 -10.42
C ASP A 24 -11.41 -5.95 -10.55
N SER A 25 -12.08 -6.55 -9.55
CA SER A 25 -13.53 -6.68 -9.53
C SER A 25 -14.28 -5.35 -9.38
N THR A 26 -13.62 -4.32 -8.85
CA THR A 26 -14.20 -2.98 -8.63
C THR A 26 -13.66 -1.92 -9.60
N SER A 27 -12.79 -2.30 -10.54
CA SER A 27 -12.12 -1.41 -11.49
C SER A 27 -13.08 -0.61 -12.38
N HIS A 28 -14.26 -1.16 -12.65
CA HIS A 28 -15.33 -0.55 -13.45
C HIS A 28 -16.21 0.43 -12.67
N MET A 29 -16.04 0.52 -11.35
CA MET A 29 -16.83 1.41 -10.51
C MET A 29 -16.27 2.83 -10.54
N SER A 30 -17.13 3.83 -10.68
CA SER A 30 -16.74 5.25 -10.70
C SER A 30 -16.31 5.82 -9.34
N PHE A 31 -16.34 5.01 -8.28
CA PHE A 31 -16.02 5.43 -6.92
C PHE A 31 -14.71 4.78 -6.47
N PRO A 32 -13.59 5.54 -6.40
CA PRO A 32 -12.30 4.99 -5.98
C PRO A 32 -12.31 4.37 -4.58
N SER A 33 -13.22 4.82 -3.69
CA SER A 33 -13.43 4.23 -2.37
C SER A 33 -13.87 2.76 -2.42
N ALA A 34 -14.47 2.29 -3.52
CA ALA A 34 -14.82 0.88 -3.69
C ALA A 34 -13.57 -0.02 -3.64
N ARG A 35 -12.41 0.49 -4.05
CA ARG A 35 -11.13 -0.26 -4.06
C ARG A 35 -10.62 -0.58 -2.66
N VAL A 36 -10.99 0.20 -1.65
CA VAL A 36 -10.52 0.02 -0.26
C VAL A 36 -11.59 -0.56 0.67
N ASN A 37 -12.83 -0.71 0.19
CA ASN A 37 -13.92 -1.27 0.96
C ASN A 37 -13.92 -2.82 0.89
N CYS A 38 -12.91 -3.44 1.50
CA CYS A 38 -12.82 -4.90 1.61
C CYS A 38 -11.98 -5.35 2.82
N ASP A 39 -12.25 -6.56 3.31
CA ASP A 39 -11.53 -7.15 4.45
C ASP A 39 -10.01 -7.23 4.23
N ALA A 40 -9.57 -7.48 2.99
CA ALA A 40 -8.15 -7.60 2.67
C ALA A 40 -7.40 -6.28 2.90
N PHE A 41 -8.02 -5.14 2.59
CA PHE A 41 -7.48 -3.82 2.85
C PHE A 41 -7.37 -3.56 4.37
N ASP A 42 -8.42 -3.91 5.12
CA ASP A 42 -8.41 -3.79 6.58
C ASP A 42 -7.33 -4.66 7.23
N LYS A 43 -7.13 -5.88 6.72
CA LYS A 43 -6.06 -6.77 7.19
C LYS A 43 -4.68 -6.21 6.88
N LEU A 44 -4.44 -5.69 5.68
CA LEU A 44 -3.17 -5.05 5.32
C LEU A 44 -2.86 -3.87 6.24
N THR A 45 -3.82 -2.98 6.43
CA THR A 45 -3.62 -1.76 7.25
C THR A 45 -3.45 -2.07 8.73
N ALA A 46 -4.08 -3.13 9.24
CA ALA A 46 -3.89 -3.61 10.61
C ALA A 46 -2.49 -4.19 10.88
N MET A 47 -1.73 -4.59 9.85
CA MET A 47 -0.33 -5.03 10.02
C MET A 47 0.62 -3.86 10.36
N GLY A 48 0.19 -2.62 10.08
CA GLY A 48 0.89 -1.41 10.49
C GLY A 48 2.30 -1.26 9.91
N ASP A 49 3.19 -0.65 10.70
CA ASP A 49 4.56 -0.29 10.27
C ASP A 49 5.41 -1.47 9.80
N THR A 50 5.08 -2.69 10.24
CA THR A 50 5.84 -3.89 9.91
C THR A 50 5.87 -4.18 8.42
N ILE A 51 4.81 -3.84 7.68
CA ILE A 51 4.73 -4.12 6.25
C ILE A 51 5.18 -2.96 5.36
N VAL A 52 5.51 -1.79 5.92
CA VAL A 52 5.91 -0.62 5.12
C VAL A 52 7.10 -0.91 4.20
N PRO A 53 8.19 -1.57 4.66
CA PRO A 53 9.28 -1.96 3.75
C PRO A 53 8.83 -2.94 2.66
N LEU A 54 7.92 -3.88 2.99
CA LEU A 54 7.38 -4.86 2.03
C LEU A 54 6.50 -4.19 0.96
N ILE A 55 5.75 -3.15 1.33
CA ILE A 55 5.00 -2.34 0.38
C ILE A 55 5.96 -1.72 -0.62
N PHE A 56 7.04 -1.07 -0.18
CA PHE A 56 8.01 -0.47 -1.10
C PHE A 56 8.78 -1.50 -1.93
N GLU A 57 9.09 -2.70 -1.39
CA GLU A 57 9.64 -3.81 -2.17
C GLU A 57 8.73 -4.16 -3.36
N LYS A 58 7.40 -4.08 -3.19
CA LYS A 58 6.41 -4.38 -4.23
C LYS A 58 6.04 -3.18 -5.09
N TYR A 59 6.09 -1.98 -4.54
CA TYR A 59 5.64 -0.76 -5.20
C TYR A 59 6.54 -0.36 -6.37
N VAL A 60 7.79 -0.83 -6.37
CA VAL A 60 8.72 -0.66 -7.49
C VAL A 60 8.23 -1.38 -8.75
N ASP A 61 7.54 -2.51 -8.59
CA ASP A 61 7.20 -3.42 -9.69
C ASP A 61 5.75 -3.28 -10.19
N ILE A 62 4.86 -2.65 -9.41
CA ILE A 62 3.40 -2.68 -9.68
C ILE A 62 2.73 -1.33 -9.41
N GLU A 63 1.92 -0.87 -10.36
CA GLU A 63 1.04 0.32 -10.26
C GLU A 63 -0.26 0.04 -9.48
N THR A 64 -0.17 -0.61 -8.33
CA THR A 64 -1.30 -0.77 -7.41
C THR A 64 -1.44 0.52 -6.57
N PRO A 65 -2.64 0.96 -6.14
CA PRO A 65 -2.82 2.16 -5.30
C PRO A 65 -2.32 1.97 -3.85
N TRP A 66 -1.06 1.58 -3.67
CA TRP A 66 -0.41 1.34 -2.38
C TRP A 66 -0.44 2.54 -1.44
N ALA A 67 -0.49 3.74 -2.01
CA ALA A 67 -0.65 4.99 -1.28
C ALA A 67 -1.87 4.98 -0.35
N ALA A 68 -2.94 4.24 -0.66
CA ALA A 68 -4.09 4.10 0.24
C ALA A 68 -3.78 3.30 1.51
N VAL A 69 -3.01 2.21 1.38
CA VAL A 69 -2.56 1.43 2.54
C VAL A 69 -1.58 2.25 3.37
N LEU A 70 -0.63 2.92 2.72
CA LEU A 70 0.35 3.78 3.39
C LEU A 70 -0.31 4.95 4.11
N ALA A 71 -1.29 5.62 3.50
CA ALA A 71 -2.02 6.73 4.13
C ALA A 71 -2.82 6.28 5.36
N LYS A 72 -3.33 5.05 5.37
CA LYS A 72 -4.03 4.48 6.54
C LYS A 72 -3.06 4.12 7.67
N ILE A 73 -1.90 3.55 7.34
CA ILE A 73 -0.86 3.19 8.32
C ILE A 73 -0.18 4.44 8.87
N LYS A 74 0.08 5.44 8.02
CA LYS A 74 0.76 6.70 8.32
C LYS A 74 -0.16 7.89 8.03
N PRO A 75 -1.21 8.11 8.85
CA PRO A 75 -2.11 9.24 8.65
C PRO A 75 -1.36 10.56 8.80
N GLY A 76 -1.67 11.53 7.95
CA GLY A 76 -1.02 12.85 7.96
C GLY A 76 0.33 12.90 7.25
N HIS A 77 0.83 11.77 6.71
CA HIS A 77 1.97 11.81 5.82
C HIS A 77 1.56 12.33 4.44
N GLY A 78 2.30 13.33 3.94
CA GLY A 78 1.97 14.12 2.74
C GLY A 78 2.13 13.43 1.39
N GLY A 79 2.03 12.09 1.32
CA GLY A 79 2.12 11.31 0.08
C GLY A 79 0.79 11.17 -0.70
N GLY A 80 -0.27 11.81 -0.21
CA GLY A 80 -1.62 11.64 -0.75
C GLY A 80 -2.26 10.30 -0.36
N ASP A 81 -3.58 10.21 -0.53
CA ASP A 81 -4.37 9.02 -0.18
C ASP A 81 -4.31 7.90 -1.23
N GLY A 82 -3.73 8.16 -2.41
CA GLY A 82 -3.63 7.17 -3.49
C GLY A 82 -4.95 6.79 -4.16
N LEU A 83 -6.06 7.40 -3.76
CA LEU A 83 -7.40 7.11 -4.28
C LEU A 83 -7.86 8.19 -5.26
N LEU A 84 -7.37 9.42 -5.09
CA LEU A 84 -7.70 10.57 -5.94
C LEU A 84 -6.42 11.24 -6.44
N GLY A 85 -6.47 11.77 -7.67
CA GLY A 85 -5.35 12.49 -8.29
C GLY A 85 -4.45 11.60 -9.16
N ASP A 86 -3.22 12.08 -9.42
CA ASP A 86 -2.23 11.38 -10.25
C ASP A 86 -1.48 10.31 -9.40
N PRO A 87 -1.62 9.01 -9.71
CA PRO A 87 -0.94 7.94 -8.99
C PRO A 87 0.59 8.07 -9.01
N SER A 88 1.16 8.64 -10.07
CA SER A 88 2.61 8.83 -10.22
C SER A 88 3.12 9.86 -9.22
N VAL A 89 2.38 10.95 -9.03
CA VAL A 89 2.73 12.01 -8.05
C VAL A 89 2.67 11.45 -6.63
N ALA A 90 1.60 10.72 -6.30
CA ALA A 90 1.47 10.08 -4.98
C ALA A 90 2.63 9.09 -4.74
N ARG A 91 2.94 8.24 -5.73
CA ARG A 91 4.07 7.32 -5.68
C ARG A 91 5.38 8.05 -5.40
N ASP A 92 5.70 9.08 -6.18
CA ASP A 92 6.96 9.81 -6.05
C ASP A 92 7.09 10.48 -4.68
N GLN A 93 6.00 11.03 -4.13
CA GLN A 93 5.97 11.58 -2.77
C GLN A 93 6.21 10.51 -1.69
N TRP A 94 5.58 9.35 -1.82
CA TRP A 94 5.78 8.23 -0.89
C TRP A 94 7.21 7.69 -0.96
N PHE A 95 7.81 7.57 -2.15
CA PHE A 95 9.21 7.17 -2.29
C PHE A 95 10.18 8.23 -1.76
N ALA A 96 9.91 9.52 -1.98
CA ALA A 96 10.72 10.60 -1.42
C ALA A 96 10.72 10.56 0.12
N TRP A 97 9.55 10.34 0.73
CA TRP A 97 9.44 10.12 2.16
C TRP A 97 10.22 8.87 2.62
N ALA A 98 10.01 7.73 1.98
CA ALA A 98 10.66 6.48 2.37
C ALA A 98 12.19 6.56 2.28
N LYS A 99 12.73 7.30 1.30
CA LYS A 99 14.17 7.60 1.20
C LYS A 99 14.64 8.45 2.39
N LYS A 100 13.90 9.49 2.74
CA LYS A 100 14.23 10.36 3.89
C LYS A 100 14.27 9.59 5.21
N GLU A 101 13.34 8.64 5.40
CA GLU A 101 13.28 7.78 6.59
C GLU A 101 14.28 6.61 6.56
N GLY A 102 15.03 6.43 5.47
CA GLY A 102 15.96 5.31 5.31
C GLY A 102 15.27 3.94 5.16
N ILE A 103 14.00 3.91 4.79
CA ILE A 103 13.20 2.70 4.54
C ILE A 103 13.61 2.07 3.21
N VAL A 104 13.81 2.90 2.18
CA VAL A 104 14.35 2.50 0.87
C VAL A 104 15.68 3.20 0.62
N ARG A 105 16.56 2.56 -0.15
CA ARG A 105 17.87 3.11 -0.53
C ARG A 105 17.82 3.72 -1.93
#